data_AF-A0A671MPT2-F1
#
_entry.id   AF-A0A671MPT2-F1
#
_cell.length_a   1.000
_cell.length_b   1.000
_cell.length_c   1.000
_cell.angle_alpha   90.00
_cell.angle_beta   90.00
_cell.angle_gamma   90.00
#
_symmetry.space_group_name_H-M   'P 1'
#
loop_
_entity.id
_entity.type
_entity.pdbx_description
1 polymer ?
#
loop_
_entity_poly.entity_id
_entity_poly.type
_entity_poly.pdbx_seq_one_letter_code
_entity_poly.pdbx_strand_id
1 'polypeptide(L)'
;IGQPSDTQLYFLIARFLEAGPCQDAAEVGDFVQEKELLPKRIDWTGKEHPGSYENLVKLYRHISPDHLLQVCERVSPLLEREVPASVPGVNSLLGAGRQSVLRTNKSECFYLLIK
;
A
#
# COMPACT_ATOMS: atom_id res chain seq x y z
N ILE A 1 -18.49 3.98 3.14
CA ILE A 1 -18.19 2.52 3.16
C ILE A 1 -16.86 2.38 2.43
N GLY A 2 -15.85 1.83 3.07
CA GLY A 2 -14.51 1.68 2.46
C GLY A 2 -13.44 2.45 3.22
N GLN A 3 -13.14 1.99 4.43
CA GLN A 3 -11.75 2.05 4.87
C GLN A 3 -10.94 1.12 3.96
N PRO A 4 -9.68 1.41 3.64
CA PRO A 4 -8.80 0.40 3.07
C PRO A 4 -8.78 -0.75 4.08
N SER A 5 -9.40 -1.88 3.75
CA SER A 5 -9.23 -3.08 4.56
C SER A 5 -7.81 -3.56 4.34
N ASP A 6 -7.13 -4.03 5.39
CA ASP A 6 -5.75 -4.55 5.31
C ASP A 6 -5.58 -5.52 4.12
N THR A 7 -6.63 -6.25 3.82
CA THR A 7 -6.85 -7.13 2.67
C THR A 7 -6.58 -6.50 1.29
N GLN A 8 -7.02 -5.26 1.05
CA GLN A 8 -6.78 -4.54 -0.20
C GLN A 8 -5.30 -4.14 -0.33
N LEU A 9 -4.69 -3.77 0.79
CA LEU A 9 -3.26 -3.44 0.82
C LEU A 9 -2.41 -4.68 0.55
N TYR A 10 -2.74 -5.83 1.15
CA TYR A 10 -2.06 -7.10 0.85
C TYR A 10 -2.14 -7.48 -0.62
N PHE A 11 -3.31 -7.30 -1.25
CA PHE A 11 -3.46 -7.51 -2.69
C PHE A 11 -2.56 -6.58 -3.52
N LEU A 12 -2.51 -5.29 -3.18
CA LEU A 12 -1.65 -4.32 -3.86
C LEU A 12 -0.16 -4.62 -3.71
N ILE A 13 0.26 -5.06 -2.52
CA ILE A 13 1.66 -5.46 -2.26
C ILE A 13 2.00 -6.71 -3.07
N ALA A 14 1.14 -7.73 -3.08
CA ALA A 14 1.34 -8.93 -3.89
C ALA A 14 1.46 -8.60 -5.38
N ARG A 15 0.59 -7.70 -5.89
CA ARG A 15 0.66 -7.21 -7.28
C ARG A 15 1.95 -6.48 -7.59
N PHE A 16 2.45 -5.66 -6.66
CA PHE A 16 3.71 -4.95 -6.82
C PHE A 16 4.92 -5.89 -6.88
N LEU A 17 4.93 -6.93 -6.03
CA LEU A 17 6.01 -7.93 -6.00
C LEU A 17 6.03 -8.80 -7.25
N GLU A 18 4.86 -9.22 -7.74
CA GLU A 18 4.71 -10.06 -8.94
C GLU A 18 5.33 -9.44 -10.20
N ALA A 19 5.22 -8.12 -10.37
CA ALA A 19 5.80 -7.41 -11.52
C ALA A 19 7.24 -6.93 -11.30
N GLY A 20 7.78 -7.09 -10.10
CA GLY A 20 9.13 -6.66 -9.73
C GLY A 20 10.20 -7.71 -10.04
N PRO A 21 11.47 -7.43 -9.69
CA PRO A 21 12.55 -8.42 -9.76
C PRO A 21 12.37 -9.57 -8.77
N CYS A 22 11.44 -9.46 -7.84
CA CYS A 22 11.12 -10.45 -6.82
C CYS A 22 10.06 -11.44 -7.33
N GLN A 23 10.29 -12.05 -8.48
CA GLN A 23 9.36 -13.04 -9.06
C GLN A 23 9.25 -14.29 -8.19
N ASP A 24 10.29 -14.67 -7.45
CA ASP A 24 10.22 -15.74 -6.44
C ASP A 24 9.29 -15.35 -5.27
N ALA A 25 9.16 -14.05 -5.00
CA ALA A 25 8.15 -13.54 -4.07
C ALA A 25 6.75 -13.48 -4.70
N ALA A 26 6.54 -13.91 -5.95
CA ALA A 26 5.20 -14.09 -6.50
C ALA A 26 4.44 -15.24 -5.81
N GLU A 27 5.14 -16.17 -5.15
CA GLU A 27 4.53 -17.11 -4.18
C GLU A 27 3.78 -16.38 -3.06
N VAL A 28 4.07 -15.09 -2.81
CA VAL A 28 3.30 -14.28 -1.87
C VAL A 28 1.83 -14.20 -2.29
N GLY A 29 1.50 -14.28 -3.59
CA GLY A 29 0.10 -14.37 -4.04
C GLY A 29 -0.60 -15.61 -3.48
N ASP A 30 0.05 -16.77 -3.56
CA ASP A 30 -0.46 -18.03 -3.03
C ASP A 30 -0.48 -18.04 -1.49
N PHE A 31 0.55 -17.48 -0.85
CA PHE A 31 0.61 -17.33 0.60
C PHE A 31 -0.50 -16.42 1.14
N VAL A 32 -0.76 -15.29 0.49
CA VAL A 32 -1.82 -14.34 0.88
C VAL A 32 -3.20 -14.98 0.68
N GLN A 33 -3.35 -15.84 -0.34
CA GLN A 33 -4.55 -16.66 -0.53
C GLN A 33 -4.71 -17.73 0.57
N GLU A 34 -3.64 -18.44 0.92
CA GLU A 34 -3.64 -19.47 1.99
C GLU A 34 -3.99 -18.87 3.36
N LYS A 35 -3.49 -17.67 3.65
CA LYS A 35 -3.76 -16.96 4.91
C LYS A 35 -5.12 -16.26 4.96
N GLU A 36 -5.97 -16.44 3.93
CA GLU A 36 -7.25 -15.72 3.77
C GLU A 36 -7.11 -14.19 3.86
N LEU A 37 -5.96 -13.65 3.48
CA LEU A 37 -5.66 -12.22 3.51
C LEU A 37 -6.14 -11.50 2.25
N LEU A 38 -6.88 -12.19 1.37
CA LEU A 38 -7.48 -11.64 0.14
C LEU A 38 -8.94 -11.24 0.34
N PRO A 39 -9.42 -10.19 -0.36
CA PRO A 39 -10.81 -9.75 -0.26
C PRO A 39 -11.76 -10.90 -0.57
N LYS A 40 -12.60 -11.25 0.41
CA LYS A 40 -13.67 -12.24 0.25
C LYS A 40 -14.75 -11.67 -0.65
N ARG A 41 -15.36 -12.52 -1.47
CA ARG A 41 -16.47 -12.12 -2.33
C ARG A 41 -17.78 -12.43 -1.63
N ILE A 42 -18.72 -11.50 -1.69
CA ILE A 42 -20.08 -11.72 -1.19
C ILE A 42 -20.96 -12.02 -2.40
N ASP A 43 -21.63 -13.17 -2.37
CA ASP A 43 -22.61 -13.52 -3.39
C ASP A 43 -23.90 -12.70 -3.23
N TRP A 44 -24.75 -12.72 -4.26
CA TRP A 44 -26.06 -12.06 -4.23
C TRP A 44 -26.98 -12.58 -3.11
N THR A 45 -26.66 -13.73 -2.52
CA THR A 45 -27.30 -14.35 -1.35
C THR A 45 -26.67 -13.94 -0.01
N GLY A 46 -25.64 -13.10 0.00
CA GLY A 46 -24.95 -12.64 1.21
C GLY A 46 -23.91 -13.62 1.77
N LYS A 47 -23.62 -14.72 1.07
CA LYS A 47 -22.63 -15.72 1.50
C LYS A 47 -21.22 -15.32 1.09
N GLU A 48 -20.26 -15.48 2.00
CA GLU A 48 -18.85 -15.23 1.73
C GLU A 48 -18.20 -16.42 1.02
N HIS A 49 -17.44 -16.12 -0.02
CA HIS A 49 -16.64 -17.08 -0.76
C HIS A 49 -15.16 -16.65 -0.74
N PRO A 50 -14.23 -17.59 -0.53
CA PRO A 50 -12.80 -17.30 -0.59
C PRO A 50 -12.46 -16.76 -1.98
N GLY A 51 -11.88 -15.56 -2.02
CA GLY A 51 -11.39 -14.96 -3.24
C GLY A 51 -10.06 -15.59 -3.64
N SER A 52 -9.95 -16.03 -4.90
CA SER A 52 -8.66 -16.42 -5.46
C SER A 52 -7.91 -15.20 -5.98
N TYR A 53 -6.58 -15.18 -5.83
CA TYR A 53 -5.73 -14.10 -6.31
C TYR A 53 -5.96 -13.84 -7.80
N GLU A 54 -5.97 -14.88 -8.65
CA GLU A 54 -6.24 -14.74 -10.09
C GLU A 54 -7.57 -14.06 -10.40
N ASN A 55 -8.61 -14.37 -9.62
CA ASN A 55 -9.93 -13.77 -9.82
C ASN A 55 -9.94 -12.30 -9.45
N LEU A 56 -9.18 -11.90 -8.43
CA LEU A 56 -8.99 -10.50 -8.07
C LEU A 56 -8.16 -9.76 -9.11
N VAL A 57 -7.13 -10.38 -9.68
CA VAL A 57 -6.37 -9.79 -10.80
C VAL A 57 -7.30 -9.54 -12.01
N LYS A 58 -8.18 -10.50 -12.33
CA LYS A 58 -9.17 -10.35 -13.40
C LYS A 58 -10.19 -9.25 -13.11
N LEU A 59 -10.67 -9.17 -11.86
CA LEU A 59 -11.63 -8.15 -11.42
C LEU A 59 -11.01 -6.74 -11.44
N TYR A 60 -9.79 -6.62 -10.93
CA TYR A 60 -9.01 -5.38 -10.83
C TYR A 60 -8.00 -5.23 -11.97
N ARG A 61 -8.38 -5.64 -13.19
CA ARG A 61 -7.52 -5.55 -14.39
C ARG A 61 -7.04 -4.13 -14.74
N HIS A 62 -7.71 -3.11 -14.22
CA HIS A 62 -7.37 -1.71 -14.43
C HIS A 62 -6.28 -1.22 -13.46
N ILE A 63 -5.98 -2.01 -12.42
CA ILE A 63 -4.94 -1.69 -11.43
C ILE A 63 -3.61 -2.24 -11.93
N SER A 64 -2.73 -1.32 -12.30
CA SER A 64 -1.36 -1.62 -12.69
C SER A 64 -0.54 -2.15 -11.50
N PRO A 65 0.47 -3.01 -11.71
CA PRO A 65 1.34 -3.48 -10.63
C PRO A 65 2.05 -2.35 -9.86
N ASP A 66 2.36 -1.25 -10.53
CA ASP A 66 2.96 -0.04 -9.99
C ASP A 66 1.95 0.93 -9.34
N HIS A 67 0.66 0.56 -9.28
CA HIS A 67 -0.39 1.43 -8.73
C HIS A 67 -0.10 1.87 -7.28
N LEU A 68 0.41 0.97 -6.44
CA LEU A 68 0.77 1.30 -5.06
C LEU A 68 1.85 2.39 -5.01
N LEU A 69 2.85 2.31 -5.90
CA LEU A 69 3.91 3.30 -6.02
C LEU A 69 3.37 4.65 -6.52
N GLN A 70 2.51 4.64 -7.55
CA GLN A 70 1.86 5.86 -8.05
C GLN A 70 1.04 6.59 -6.98
N VAL A 71 0.34 5.83 -6.11
CA VAL A 71 -0.38 6.41 -4.97
C VAL A 71 0.60 7.10 -4.02
N CYS A 72 1.70 6.42 -3.67
CA CYS A 72 2.75 6.97 -2.81
C CYS A 72 3.39 8.26 -3.38
N GLU A 73 3.67 8.29 -4.68
CA GLU A 73 4.21 9.45 -5.39
C GLU A 73 3.23 10.61 -5.41
N ARG A 74 1.93 10.34 -5.59
CA ARG A 74 0.89 11.38 -5.63
C ARG A 74 0.57 11.96 -4.27
N VAL A 75 0.67 11.16 -3.22
CA VAL A 75 0.38 11.56 -1.83
C VAL A 75 1.48 12.49 -1.28
N SER A 76 2.74 12.26 -1.66
CA SER A 76 3.90 13.03 -1.19
C SER A 76 3.81 14.56 -1.44
N PRO A 77 3.57 15.06 -2.67
CA PRO A 77 3.44 16.50 -2.92
C PRO A 77 2.15 17.09 -2.31
N LEU A 78 1.08 16.30 -2.18
CA LEU A 78 -0.14 16.74 -1.49
C LEU A 78 0.14 17.00 -0.01
N LEU A 79 0.94 16.14 0.64
CA LEU A 79 1.39 16.33 2.01
C LEU A 79 2.37 17.48 2.16
N GLU A 80 3.26 17.73 1.21
CA GLU A 80 4.18 18.89 1.24
C GLU A 80 3.43 20.22 1.26
N ARG A 81 2.23 20.29 0.66
CA ARG A 81 1.39 21.48 0.69
C ARG A 81 0.78 21.74 2.06
N GLU A 82 0.31 20.70 2.74
CA GLU A 82 -0.39 20.83 4.03
C GLU A 82 0.57 20.86 5.23
N VAL A 83 1.65 20.07 5.16
CA VAL A 83 2.69 19.98 6.19
C VAL A 83 4.06 19.98 5.49
N PRO A 84 4.80 21.09 5.49
CA PRO A 84 6.07 21.16 4.78
C PRO A 84 7.13 20.24 5.40
N ALA A 85 7.90 19.59 4.54
CA ALA A 85 9.06 18.78 4.93
C ALA A 85 10.19 19.67 5.47
N SER A 86 11.11 19.09 6.26
CA SER A 86 12.31 19.82 6.72
C SER A 86 13.25 20.22 5.59
N VAL A 87 13.26 19.46 4.48
CA VAL A 87 14.07 19.74 3.30
C VAL A 87 13.13 19.74 2.10
N PRO A 88 12.95 20.87 1.39
CA PRO A 88 12.10 20.96 0.22
C PRO A 88 12.58 20.03 -0.91
N GLY A 89 11.67 19.29 -1.53
CA GLY A 89 11.95 18.47 -2.71
C GLY A 89 12.51 17.07 -2.41
N VAL A 90 12.65 16.71 -1.13
CA VAL A 90 13.02 15.34 -0.73
C VAL A 90 11.78 14.63 -0.20
N ASN A 91 11.18 13.78 -1.02
CA ASN A 91 10.09 12.91 -0.64
C ASN A 91 10.63 11.47 -0.54
N SER A 92 10.58 10.88 0.65
CA SER A 92 11.05 9.51 0.89
C SER A 92 9.98 8.67 1.57
N LEU A 93 9.66 7.51 0.99
CA LEU A 93 8.75 6.52 1.59
C LEU A 93 9.33 5.87 2.84
N LEU A 94 10.65 5.91 2.99
CA LEU A 94 11.39 5.39 4.15
C LEU A 94 11.85 6.51 5.09
N GLY A 95 11.41 7.74 4.84
CA GLY A 95 11.73 8.89 5.68
C GLY A 95 11.05 8.81 7.04
N ALA A 96 11.72 9.32 8.06
CA ALA A 96 11.19 9.39 9.42
C ALA A 96 10.92 10.85 9.85
N GLY A 97 10.02 11.02 10.84
CA GLY A 97 9.65 12.34 11.36
C GLY A 97 9.07 13.25 10.27
N ARG A 98 9.65 14.44 10.10
CA ARG A 98 9.19 15.44 9.10
C ARG A 98 9.45 15.05 7.64
N GLN A 99 10.25 14.01 7.40
CA GLN A 99 10.46 13.44 6.07
C GLN A 99 9.56 12.23 5.79
N SER A 100 8.73 11.84 6.76
CA SER A 100 7.78 10.73 6.60
C SER A 100 6.58 11.15 5.76
N VAL A 101 6.10 10.24 4.91
CA VAL A 101 4.80 10.35 4.22
C VAL A 101 3.63 10.32 5.22
N LEU A 102 3.84 9.85 6.45
CA LEU A 102 2.81 9.82 7.50
C LEU A 102 2.93 11.00 8.49
N ARG A 103 3.67 12.06 8.12
CA ARG A 103 3.89 13.19 9.02
C ARG A 103 2.59 13.93 9.35
N THR A 104 2.50 14.34 10.61
CA THR A 104 1.42 15.15 11.16
C THR A 104 2.00 16.44 11.75
N ASN A 105 1.18 17.46 11.98
CA ASN A 105 1.60 18.71 12.63
C ASN A 105 2.24 18.51 14.02
N LYS A 106 1.96 17.37 14.68
CA LYS A 106 2.52 16.98 15.98
C LYS A 106 3.75 16.07 15.88
N SER A 107 4.24 15.76 14.69
CA SER A 107 5.40 14.87 14.51
C SER A 107 6.66 15.57 15.00
N GLU A 108 6.95 15.41 16.30
CA GLU A 108 8.15 15.93 16.93
C GLU A 108 9.39 15.18 16.44
N CYS A 109 10.47 15.94 16.25
CA CYS A 109 11.73 15.45 15.72
C CYS A 109 12.41 14.49 16.71
N PHE A 110 12.29 13.18 16.52
CA PHE A 110 13.14 12.22 17.25
C PHE A 110 14.62 12.21 16.80
N TYR A 111 15.01 13.04 15.82
CA TYR A 111 16.38 13.10 15.30
C TYR A 111 17.24 14.25 15.83
N LEU A 112 16.83 14.95 16.92
CA LEU A 112 17.70 15.94 17.59
C LEU A 112 18.33 15.44 18.91
N LEU A 113 18.32 14.13 19.19
CA LEU A 113 18.93 13.53 20.38
C LEU A 113 20.08 12.56 20.08
N ILE A 114 20.91 12.86 19.08
CA ILE A 114 22.28 12.35 19.04
C ILE A 114 23.18 13.57 18.96
N LYS A 115 23.60 14.04 20.14
CA LYS A 115 24.59 15.10 20.33
C LYS A 115 25.89 14.47 20.81
#